data_AF-A0A9E1RKL0-F1
#
_entry.id   AF-A0A9E1RKL0-F1
#
_cell.length_a   1.000
_cell.length_b   1.000
_cell.length_c   1.000
_cell.angle_alpha   90.00
_cell.angle_beta   90.00
_cell.angle_gamma   90.00
#
_symmetry.space_group_name_H-M   'P 1'
#
loop_
_entity.id
_entity.type
_entity.pdbx_description
1 polymer ?
#
loop_
_entity_poly.entity_id
_entity_poly.type
_entity_poly.pdbx_seq_one_letter_code
_entity_poly.pdbx_strand_id
1 'polypeptide(L)'
;MHIDTDEELEALAEYCADGRRRALEYGNRGPVRFVGDRALHPEIVEAYWRTGFYVFEGLIDSDELDDLRVGFEDFRRRLPSHKGSDVDIDGNLAVG
;
A
#
# COMPACT_ATOMS: atom_id res chain seq x y z
N MET A 1 5.16 34.12 -17.66
CA MET A 1 5.68 32.74 -17.53
C MET A 1 4.46 31.84 -17.68
N HIS A 2 4.20 31.36 -18.88
CA HIS A 2 3.20 30.32 -19.12
C HIS A 2 4.00 29.03 -19.09
N ILE A 3 3.84 28.25 -18.02
CA ILE A 3 4.36 26.90 -17.99
C ILE A 3 3.26 26.05 -18.58
N ASP A 4 3.57 25.31 -19.64
CA ASP A 4 2.62 24.36 -20.23
C ASP A 4 2.45 23.20 -19.24
N THR A 5 1.21 22.90 -18.87
CA THR A 5 0.88 21.82 -17.94
C THR A 5 1.43 20.47 -18.38
N ASP A 6 1.66 20.28 -19.68
CA ASP A 6 2.24 19.05 -20.24
C ASP A 6 3.73 18.93 -19.89
N GLU A 7 4.47 20.04 -19.90
CA GLU A 7 5.89 20.07 -19.50
C GLU A 7 6.05 19.79 -17.99
N GLU A 8 5.13 20.30 -17.15
CA GLU A 8 5.10 20.01 -15.71
C GLU A 8 4.77 18.53 -15.42
N LEU A 9 3.84 17.95 -16.18
CA LEU A 9 3.47 16.54 -16.06
C LEU A 9 4.62 15.61 -16.46
N GLU A 10 5.34 15.95 -17.54
CA GLU A 10 6.50 15.18 -17.98
C GLU A 10 7.64 15.26 -16.95
N ALA A 11 7.94 16.44 -16.43
CA ALA A 11 8.94 16.61 -15.36
C ALA A 11 8.57 15.84 -14.08
N LEU A 12 7.29 15.81 -13.70
CA LEU A 12 6.81 15.02 -12.56
C LEU A 12 6.95 13.51 -12.81
N ALA A 13 6.66 13.05 -14.03
CA ALA A 13 6.79 11.65 -14.41
C ALA A 13 8.26 11.20 -14.33
N GLU A 14 9.19 12.01 -14.85
CA GLU A 14 10.63 11.77 -14.75
C GLU A 14 11.11 11.74 -13.29
N TYR A 15 10.70 12.71 -12.48
CA TYR A 15 11.02 12.74 -11.05
C TYR A 15 10.53 11.47 -10.32
N CYS A 16 9.29 11.05 -10.60
CA CYS A 16 8.73 9.83 -10.02
C CYS A 16 9.47 8.57 -10.50
N ALA A 17 9.87 8.52 -11.76
CA ALA A 17 10.63 7.41 -12.32
C ALA A 17 12.03 7.30 -11.70
N ASP A 18 12.75 8.42 -11.55
CA ASP A 18 14.04 8.46 -10.86
C ASP A 18 13.91 8.04 -9.40
N GLY A 19 12.92 8.59 -8.69
CA GLY A 19 12.61 8.23 -7.32
C GLY A 19 12.33 6.73 -7.16
N ARG A 20 11.55 6.15 -8.08
CA ARG A 20 11.25 4.71 -8.09
C ARG A 20 12.51 3.88 -8.32
N ARG A 21 13.36 4.24 -9.29
CA ARG A 21 14.62 3.54 -9.56
C ARG A 21 15.50 3.49 -8.32
N ARG A 22 15.72 4.65 -7.69
CA ARG A 22 16.50 4.76 -6.44
C ARG A 22 15.89 3.97 -5.29
N ALA A 23 14.56 3.99 -5.15
CA ALA A 23 13.87 3.24 -4.12
C ALA A 23 14.03 1.72 -4.27
N LEU A 24 14.07 1.21 -5.51
CA LEU A 24 14.29 -0.22 -5.78
C LEU A 24 15.73 -0.67 -5.49
N GLU A 25 16.69 0.26 -5.47
CA GLU A 25 18.11 -0.02 -5.20
C GLU A 25 18.43 -0.10 -3.69
N TYR A 26 17.51 0.26 -2.79
CA TYR A 26 17.77 0.31 -1.33
C TYR A 26 17.95 -1.04 -0.64
N GLY A 27 17.62 -2.15 -1.32
CA GLY A 27 17.75 -3.50 -0.76
C GLY A 27 16.93 -3.70 0.50
N ASN A 28 15.77 -3.04 0.61
CA ASN A 28 14.84 -3.11 1.73
C ASN A 28 13.50 -3.72 1.32
N ARG A 29 13.54 -4.71 0.44
CA ARG A 29 12.37 -5.30 -0.20
C ARG A 29 12.59 -6.78 -0.52
N GLY A 30 11.57 -7.61 -0.35
CA GLY A 30 11.59 -9.03 -0.72
C GLY A 30 10.68 -9.89 0.18
N PRO A 31 10.69 -11.23 0.05
CA PRO A 31 9.83 -12.09 0.84
C PRO A 31 10.18 -12.05 2.33
N VAL A 32 9.19 -12.32 3.16
CA VAL A 32 9.42 -12.52 4.59
C VAL A 32 10.29 -13.76 4.81
N ARG A 33 11.33 -13.65 5.64
CA ARG A 33 12.22 -14.76 6.00
C ARG A 33 12.37 -14.82 7.51
N PHE A 34 12.28 -16.03 8.06
CA PHE A 34 12.43 -16.28 9.49
C PHE A 34 13.66 -17.14 9.77
N VAL A 35 14.24 -16.97 10.96
CA VAL A 35 15.28 -17.82 11.53
C VAL A 35 14.83 -18.33 12.90
N GLY A 36 15.05 -19.61 13.19
CA GLY A 36 14.63 -20.24 14.45
C GLY A 36 13.15 -20.02 14.76
N ASP A 37 12.84 -19.78 16.04
CA ASP A 37 11.47 -19.53 16.53
C ASP A 37 10.96 -18.14 16.13
N ARG A 38 10.44 -18.02 14.90
CA ARG A 38 9.70 -16.87 14.37
C ARG A 38 10.44 -15.53 14.40
N ALA A 39 11.75 -15.52 14.59
CA ALA A 39 12.55 -14.30 14.50
C ALA A 39 12.77 -13.94 13.02
N LEU A 40 12.69 -12.65 12.66
CA LEU A 40 13.01 -12.22 11.30
C LEU A 40 14.49 -12.45 10.99
N HIS A 41 14.80 -12.79 9.74
CA HIS A 41 16.18 -12.94 9.28
C HIS A 41 16.98 -11.65 9.56
N PRO A 42 18.22 -11.73 10.12
CA PRO A 42 18.98 -10.55 10.53
C PRO A 42 19.16 -9.49 9.43
N GLU A 43 19.34 -9.91 8.18
CA GLU A 43 19.43 -8.99 7.03
C GLU A 43 18.17 -8.13 6.82
N ILE A 44 16.98 -8.64 7.14
CA ILE A 44 15.73 -7.86 7.06
C ILE A 44 15.73 -6.79 8.14
N VAL A 45 16.14 -7.15 9.36
CA VAL A 45 16.25 -6.23 10.50
C VAL A 45 17.31 -5.16 10.23
N GLU A 46 18.46 -5.54 9.69
CA GLU A 46 19.51 -4.61 9.30
C GLU A 46 19.05 -3.64 8.20
N ALA A 47 18.42 -4.15 7.14
CA ALA A 47 17.88 -3.33 6.07
C ALA A 47 16.80 -2.36 6.57
N TYR A 48 15.93 -2.80 7.48
CA TYR A 48 14.95 -1.95 8.15
C TYR A 48 15.63 -0.80 8.90
N TRP A 49 16.62 -1.08 9.74
CA TRP A 49 17.33 -0.04 10.49
C TRP A 49 18.09 0.94 9.60
N ARG A 50 18.71 0.44 8.52
CA ARG A 50 19.45 1.27 7.56
C ARG A 50 18.54 2.23 6.78
N THR A 51 17.34 1.78 6.43
CA THR A 51 16.45 2.50 5.48
C THR A 51 15.21 3.10 6.11
N GLY A 52 14.90 2.74 7.37
CA GLY A 52 13.72 3.18 8.12
C GLY A 52 12.45 2.35 7.88
N PHE A 53 12.44 1.45 6.89
CA PHE A 53 11.32 0.56 6.58
C PHE A 53 11.76 -0.65 5.76
N TYR A 54 10.92 -1.68 5.66
CA TYR A 54 11.14 -2.83 4.77
C TYR A 54 9.82 -3.20 4.09
N VAL A 55 9.85 -3.51 2.80
CA VAL A 55 8.67 -3.90 2.02
C VAL A 55 8.66 -5.41 1.82
N PHE A 56 7.71 -6.09 2.45
CA PHE A 56 7.49 -7.52 2.18
C PHE A 56 6.78 -7.71 0.84
N GLU A 57 7.31 -8.62 0.03
CA GLU A 57 6.74 -8.99 -1.27
C GLU A 57 6.25 -10.43 -1.24
N GLY A 58 5.13 -10.70 -1.92
CA GLY A 58 4.55 -12.04 -1.97
C GLY A 58 4.14 -12.59 -0.60
N LEU A 59 3.82 -11.71 0.35
CA LEU A 59 3.35 -12.11 1.68
C LEU A 59 1.92 -12.66 1.65
N ILE A 60 1.08 -12.05 0.80
CA ILE A 60 -0.32 -12.37 0.56
C ILE A 60 -0.38 -12.83 -0.89
N ASP A 61 -1.01 -13.98 -1.15
CA ASP A 61 -1.18 -14.49 -2.51
C ASP A 61 -2.27 -13.71 -3.28
N SER A 62 -2.43 -13.98 -4.58
CA SER A 62 -3.41 -13.26 -5.40
C SER A 62 -4.84 -13.47 -4.93
N ASP A 63 -5.15 -14.67 -4.45
CA ASP A 63 -6.51 -15.08 -4.12
C ASP A 63 -6.92 -14.45 -2.78
N GLU A 64 -6.04 -14.51 -1.78
CA GLU A 64 -6.22 -13.81 -0.50
C GLU A 64 -6.29 -12.29 -0.71
N LEU A 65 -5.49 -11.72 -1.62
CA LEU A 65 -5.55 -10.29 -1.93
C LEU A 65 -6.89 -9.89 -2.58
N ASP A 66 -7.43 -10.73 -3.45
CA ASP A 66 -8.74 -10.51 -4.08
C ASP A 66 -9.88 -10.63 -3.07
N ASP A 67 -9.83 -11.61 -2.17
CA ASP A 67 -10.77 -11.75 -1.06
C ASP A 67 -10.76 -10.50 -0.14
N LEU A 68 -9.57 -9.98 0.17
CA LEU A 68 -9.43 -8.73 0.95
C LEU A 68 -10.05 -7.52 0.23
N ARG A 69 -9.90 -7.42 -1.11
CA ARG A 69 -10.50 -6.35 -1.90
C ARG A 69 -12.02 -6.42 -1.89
N VAL A 70 -12.58 -7.62 -2.10
CA VAL A 70 -14.02 -7.83 -2.08
C VAL A 70 -14.57 -7.49 -0.69
N GLY A 71 -13.96 -8.01 0.36
CA GLY A 71 -14.38 -7.72 1.74
C GLY A 71 -14.28 -6.24 2.09
N PHE A 72 -13.27 -5.53 1.59
CA PHE A 72 -13.13 -4.09 1.78
C PHE A 72 -14.24 -3.30 1.06
N GLU A 73 -14.56 -3.63 -0.19
CA GLU A 73 -15.63 -2.95 -0.93
C GLU A 73 -17.01 -3.22 -0.31
N ASP A 74 -17.26 -4.46 0.12
CA ASP A 74 -18.48 -4.82 0.85
C ASP A 74 -18.61 -4.04 2.16
N PHE A 75 -17.51 -3.94 2.92
CA PHE A 75 -17.47 -3.12 4.14
C PHE A 75 -17.72 -1.64 3.82
N ARG A 76 -17.06 -1.11 2.78
CA ARG A 76 -17.17 0.29 2.37
C ARG A 76 -18.60 0.65 1.97
N ARG A 77 -19.29 -0.23 1.25
CA ARG A 77 -20.69 -0.03 0.84
C ARG A 77 -21.65 0.08 2.03
N ARG A 78 -21.32 -0.60 3.13
CA ARG A 78 -22.11 -0.60 4.37
C ARG A 78 -21.81 0.56 5.31
N LEU A 79 -20.82 1.40 5.02
CA LEU A 79 -20.55 2.60 5.81
C LEU A 79 -21.77 3.55 5.77
N PRO A 80 -21.94 4.41 6.79
CA PRO A 80 -22.94 5.47 6.76
C PRO A 80 -22.93 6.25 5.45
N SER A 81 -24.10 6.41 4.82
CA SER A 81 -24.22 7.09 3.52
C SER A 81 -23.68 8.53 3.53
N HIS A 82 -23.71 9.16 4.70
CA HIS A 82 -23.07 10.43 5.01
C HIS A 82 -22.80 10.51 6.51
N LYS A 83 -22.04 11.53 6.94
CA LYS A 83 -21.71 11.75 8.35
C LYS A 83 -22.99 11.85 9.20
N GLY A 84 -23.15 10.93 10.15
CA GLY A 84 -24.29 10.88 11.07
C GLY A 84 -25.50 10.10 10.57
N SER A 85 -25.41 9.45 9.42
CA SER A 85 -26.48 8.57 8.92
C SER A 85 -26.50 7.24 9.68
N ASP A 86 -27.69 6.81 10.10
CA ASP A 86 -27.90 5.45 10.64
C ASP A 86 -27.96 4.39 9.53
N VAL A 87 -28.08 4.82 8.26
CA VAL A 87 -28.23 3.93 7.10
C VAL A 87 -27.08 4.02 6.11
N ASP A 88 -26.80 2.90 5.46
CA ASP A 88 -25.83 2.78 4.36
C ASP A 88 -26.41 3.26 3.02
N ILE A 89 -25.64 3.13 1.95
CA ILE A 89 -26.05 3.59 0.60
C ILE A 89 -27.24 2.81 0.04
N ASP A 90 -27.50 1.61 0.54
CA ASP A 90 -28.59 0.74 0.11
C ASP A 90 -29.83 0.89 1.00
N GLY A 91 -29.76 1.72 2.03
CA GLY A 91 -30.84 1.95 2.99
C GLY A 91 -30.93 0.90 4.09
N ASN A 92 -29.93 0.01 4.24
CA ASN A 92 -29.83 -0.88 5.39
C ASN A 92 -29.24 -0.13 6.58
N LEU A 93 -29.32 -0.70 7.78
CA LEU A 93 -28.58 -0.18 8.93
C LEU A 93 -27.07 -0.21 8.63
N ALA A 94 -26.43 0.94 8.73
CA ALA A 94 -25.00 1.09 8.48
C ALA A 94 -24.16 0.29 9.49
N VAL A 95 -22.92 -0.03 9.11
CA VAL A 95 -21.93 -0.53 10.06
C VAL A 95 -21.35 0.66 10.84
N GLY A 96 -21.48 0.63 12.16
CA GLY A 96 -21.02 1.68 13.07
C GLY A 96 -22.14 2.17 13.98
#